data_AF-A0A5S9MFS1-F1
#
_entry.id   AF-A0A5S9MFS1-F1
#
_cell.length_a   1.000
_cell.length_b   1.000
_cell.length_c   1.000
_cell.angle_alpha   90.00
_cell.angle_beta   90.00
_cell.angle_gamma   90.00
#
_symmetry.space_group_name_H-M   'P 1'
#
loop_
_entity.id
_entity.type
_entity.pdbx_description
1 polymer ?
#
loop_
_entity_poly.entity_id
_entity_poly.type
_entity_poly.pdbx_seq_one_letter_code
_entity_poly.pdbx_strand_id
1 'polypeptide(L)'
;MFTGIIEEVGTVQSLSKKSAAAMEIVITCSRVLEDVHLGDSIAINGVCLTVTSFTKEQFAADVMPETVKATSLDQLTKGSPVNLERAMSSNGRFGGHFVSGHVDGTAVITRIEKKSNAIYYDLKMNKTLTDMLTQKGSIAIDGVSLTIFDLRDSHVTVSIIPHTLEGTIFPTKSMGDIVNIECDMIGKYIYRFFLKKAERKTAISIDPIISKRARILGGDCMYHSVDEAVNALKQGEIIIVVDDEDRENEGDFVALAEHATPEVINFMALHGRGLICTPVDASIAKHLNLHPMVEHNTDAHHTAFTVSIDHVTTTTGISAFERSTTMLAMLNKDAKPDEFARPGHVFPLIAKEGGVLERPGHTEAAVDLAKLAGSEPAGVICEIMNADGSMARVPELKEIQKQHDLKMLTIEALQTYLNNNRTAAIETK
;
A
#
# COMPACT_ATOMS: atom_id res chain seq x y z
N MET A 1 22.76 -6.31 -19.81
CA MET A 1 21.38 -6.16 -20.34
C MET A 1 21.29 -6.95 -21.63
N PHE A 2 20.18 -7.62 -21.83
CA PHE A 2 19.84 -8.51 -22.93
C PHE A 2 18.57 -7.99 -23.61
N THR A 3 18.20 -8.62 -24.71
CA THR A 3 16.99 -8.29 -25.47
C THR A 3 15.97 -9.42 -25.53
N GLY A 4 16.40 -10.61 -25.16
CA GLY A 4 15.64 -11.85 -25.29
C GLY A 4 15.59 -12.40 -26.71
N ILE A 5 16.56 -11.99 -27.55
CA ILE A 5 16.75 -12.57 -28.88
C ILE A 5 17.88 -13.60 -28.76
N ILE A 6 17.50 -14.87 -28.77
CA ILE A 6 18.45 -15.97 -28.59
C ILE A 6 19.41 -16.06 -29.77
N GLU A 7 20.70 -16.13 -29.47
CA GLU A 7 21.76 -16.16 -30.48
C GLU A 7 22.12 -17.58 -30.89
N GLU A 8 22.12 -18.51 -29.93
CA GLU A 8 22.31 -19.94 -30.18
C GLU A 8 21.68 -20.80 -29.07
N VAL A 9 21.47 -22.07 -29.38
CA VAL A 9 21.14 -23.10 -28.39
C VAL A 9 22.42 -23.88 -28.06
N GLY A 10 22.88 -23.74 -26.82
CA GLY A 10 24.01 -24.50 -26.29
C GLY A 10 23.58 -25.82 -25.66
N THR A 11 24.56 -26.61 -25.22
CA THR A 11 24.32 -27.89 -24.51
C THR A 11 25.07 -27.93 -23.20
N VAL A 12 24.41 -28.34 -22.12
CA VAL A 12 25.04 -28.53 -20.82
C VAL A 12 26.03 -29.69 -20.86
N GLN A 13 27.33 -29.39 -20.72
CA GLN A 13 28.40 -30.39 -20.74
C GLN A 13 28.60 -31.02 -19.36
N SER A 14 28.57 -30.21 -18.31
CA SER A 14 28.69 -30.66 -16.92
C SER A 14 28.09 -29.66 -15.95
N LEU A 15 27.65 -30.18 -14.80
CA LEU A 15 27.13 -29.44 -13.67
C LEU A 15 27.88 -29.97 -12.43
N SER A 16 28.66 -29.12 -11.77
CA SER A 16 29.44 -29.51 -10.58
C SER A 16 28.98 -28.72 -9.36
N LYS A 17 28.70 -29.39 -8.24
CA LYS A 17 28.37 -28.71 -6.98
C LYS A 17 29.67 -28.28 -6.31
N LYS A 18 29.91 -26.97 -6.22
CA LYS A 18 31.08 -26.40 -5.53
C LYS A 18 30.88 -26.33 -4.01
N SER A 19 29.62 -26.25 -3.56
CA SER A 19 29.24 -26.31 -2.14
C SER A 19 27.81 -26.84 -1.98
N ALA A 20 27.27 -26.85 -0.74
CA ALA A 20 25.89 -27.26 -0.49
C ALA A 20 24.85 -26.43 -1.29
N ALA A 21 25.23 -25.24 -1.78
CA ALA A 21 24.31 -24.34 -2.45
C ALA A 21 24.85 -23.65 -3.72
N ALA A 22 26.16 -23.70 -4.03
CA ALA A 22 26.71 -23.14 -5.27
C ALA A 22 26.98 -24.23 -6.32
N MET A 23 26.73 -23.93 -7.59
CA MET A 23 26.93 -24.82 -8.72
C MET A 23 27.81 -24.14 -9.77
N GLU A 24 28.70 -24.87 -10.41
CA GLU A 24 29.34 -24.46 -11.65
C GLU A 24 28.69 -25.21 -12.81
N ILE A 25 28.36 -24.47 -13.87
CA ILE A 25 27.79 -25.00 -15.09
C ILE A 25 28.79 -24.78 -16.24
N VAL A 26 29.00 -25.83 -17.04
CA VAL A 26 29.82 -25.77 -18.26
C VAL A 26 28.90 -26.03 -19.44
N ILE A 27 28.90 -25.11 -20.41
CA ILE A 27 28.07 -25.18 -21.60
C ILE A 27 28.96 -25.28 -22.84
N THR A 28 28.63 -26.22 -23.71
CA THR A 28 29.19 -26.32 -25.07
C THR A 28 28.42 -25.40 -26.00
N CYS A 29 29.11 -24.49 -26.66
CA CYS A 29 28.57 -23.51 -27.61
C CYS A 29 29.71 -22.87 -28.41
N SER A 30 29.40 -22.03 -29.41
CA SER A 30 30.45 -21.43 -30.24
C SER A 30 30.20 -19.97 -30.61
N ARG A 31 28.95 -19.61 -30.94
CA ARG A 31 28.62 -18.29 -31.45
C ARG A 31 28.73 -17.19 -30.40
N VAL A 32 28.29 -17.43 -29.17
CA VAL A 32 28.36 -16.47 -28.06
C VAL A 32 29.77 -16.32 -27.49
N LEU A 33 30.73 -17.10 -27.98
CA LEU A 33 32.15 -17.06 -27.56
C LEU A 33 33.04 -16.27 -28.54
N GLU A 34 32.49 -15.78 -29.66
CA GLU A 34 33.27 -15.10 -30.70
C GLU A 34 33.96 -13.80 -30.21
N ASP A 35 33.37 -13.11 -29.23
CA ASP A 35 33.85 -11.83 -28.69
C ASP A 35 33.81 -11.78 -27.15
N VAL A 36 33.77 -12.93 -26.49
CA VAL A 36 33.65 -13.03 -25.03
C VAL A 36 34.98 -12.78 -24.33
N HIS A 37 34.92 -12.12 -23.17
CA HIS A 37 36.03 -11.95 -22.24
C HIS A 37 35.70 -12.55 -20.88
N LEU A 38 36.73 -12.84 -20.09
CA LEU A 38 36.53 -13.25 -18.69
C LEU A 38 35.85 -12.12 -17.92
N GLY A 39 34.80 -12.47 -17.17
CA GLY A 39 33.97 -11.49 -16.46
C GLY A 39 32.78 -10.96 -17.25
N ASP A 40 32.67 -11.28 -18.55
CA ASP A 40 31.48 -10.92 -19.33
C ASP A 40 30.25 -11.71 -18.87
N SER A 41 29.08 -11.21 -19.24
CA SER A 41 27.80 -11.80 -18.88
C SER A 41 27.14 -12.48 -20.07
N ILE A 42 26.75 -13.75 -19.91
CA ILE A 42 25.95 -14.52 -20.87
C ILE A 42 24.67 -14.96 -20.17
N ALA A 43 23.52 -14.76 -20.80
CA ALA A 43 22.26 -15.28 -20.31
C ALA A 43 22.11 -16.76 -20.68
N ILE A 44 21.84 -17.61 -19.69
CA ILE A 44 21.51 -19.03 -19.88
C ILE A 44 20.04 -19.23 -19.47
N ASN A 45 19.16 -19.55 -20.44
CA ASN A 45 17.71 -19.60 -20.21
C ASN A 45 17.17 -18.35 -19.50
N GLY A 46 17.69 -17.17 -19.87
CA GLY A 46 17.32 -15.89 -19.25
C GLY A 46 17.99 -15.59 -17.91
N VAL A 47 18.93 -16.42 -17.44
CA VAL A 47 19.70 -16.16 -16.22
C VAL A 47 21.06 -15.56 -16.58
N CYS A 48 21.30 -14.32 -16.15
CA CYS A 48 22.57 -13.63 -16.32
C CYS A 48 23.66 -14.31 -15.48
N LEU A 49 24.67 -14.89 -16.13
CA LEU A 49 25.78 -15.53 -15.45
C LEU A 49 27.11 -14.99 -15.96
N THR A 50 28.06 -14.86 -15.03
CA THR A 50 29.40 -14.34 -15.32
C THR A 50 30.31 -15.46 -15.83
N VAL A 51 30.97 -15.22 -16.96
CA VAL A 51 31.93 -16.15 -17.55
C VAL A 51 33.18 -16.21 -16.68
N THR A 52 33.48 -17.41 -16.17
CA THR A 52 34.63 -17.67 -15.27
C THR A 52 35.80 -18.34 -15.99
N SER A 53 35.51 -19.10 -17.06
CA SER A 53 36.51 -19.64 -17.99
C SER A 53 35.84 -19.96 -19.33
N PHE A 54 36.61 -20.00 -20.42
CA PHE A 54 36.10 -20.40 -21.74
C PHE A 54 37.21 -20.93 -22.66
N THR A 55 36.81 -21.72 -23.65
CA THR A 55 37.58 -22.09 -24.85
C THR A 55 36.83 -21.59 -26.09
N LYS A 56 37.17 -22.07 -27.29
CA LYS A 56 36.41 -21.75 -28.50
C LYS A 56 35.08 -22.50 -28.61
N GLU A 57 34.88 -23.53 -27.79
CA GLU A 57 33.77 -24.49 -27.91
C GLU A 57 32.95 -24.63 -26.61
N GLN A 58 33.39 -24.02 -25.51
CA GLN A 58 32.68 -24.09 -24.24
C GLN A 58 33.01 -22.91 -23.32
N PHE A 59 32.12 -22.61 -22.39
CA PHE A 59 32.40 -21.72 -21.27
C PHE A 59 31.86 -22.28 -19.95
N ALA A 60 32.43 -21.81 -18.85
CA ALA A 60 31.97 -22.11 -17.51
C ALA A 60 31.48 -20.85 -16.79
N ALA A 61 30.45 -21.01 -15.97
CA ALA A 61 29.93 -19.96 -15.13
C ALA A 61 29.55 -20.50 -13.74
N ASP A 62 29.71 -19.65 -12.72
CA ASP A 62 29.26 -19.95 -11.37
C ASP A 62 27.83 -19.47 -11.16
N VAL A 63 27.01 -20.33 -10.56
CA VAL A 63 25.61 -20.09 -10.23
C VAL A 63 25.47 -19.98 -8.72
N MET A 64 24.99 -18.82 -8.28
CA MET A 64 24.81 -18.52 -6.86
C MET A 64 23.63 -19.32 -6.26
N PRO A 65 23.66 -19.62 -4.94
CA PRO A 65 22.58 -20.31 -4.24
C PRO A 65 21.16 -19.80 -4.51
N GLU A 66 20.98 -18.48 -4.43
CA GLU A 66 19.68 -17.86 -4.62
C GLU A 66 19.19 -18.06 -6.07
N THR A 67 20.09 -17.98 -7.05
CA THR A 67 19.80 -18.23 -8.45
C THR A 67 19.41 -19.68 -8.71
N VAL A 68 20.10 -20.65 -8.10
CA VAL A 68 19.73 -22.08 -8.22
C VAL A 68 18.30 -22.30 -7.70
N LYS A 69 17.94 -21.67 -6.59
CA LYS A 69 16.60 -21.82 -5.97
C LYS A 69 15.49 -21.08 -6.72
N ALA A 70 15.80 -19.93 -7.32
CA ALA A 70 14.82 -19.05 -7.95
C ALA A 70 14.54 -19.37 -9.43
N THR A 71 15.29 -20.31 -10.02
CA THR A 71 15.26 -20.59 -11.46
C THR A 71 15.10 -22.09 -11.76
N SER A 72 14.89 -22.43 -13.02
CA SER A 72 14.82 -23.81 -13.52
C SER A 72 16.19 -24.48 -13.72
N LEU A 73 17.30 -23.79 -13.40
CA LEU A 73 18.65 -24.31 -13.67
C LEU A 73 18.99 -25.59 -12.90
N ASP A 74 18.35 -25.82 -11.76
CA ASP A 74 18.53 -27.04 -10.95
C ASP A 74 17.94 -28.31 -11.60
N GLN A 75 17.07 -28.15 -12.60
CA GLN A 75 16.48 -29.24 -13.38
C GLN A 75 17.34 -29.64 -14.59
N LEU A 76 18.36 -28.84 -14.91
CA LEU A 76 19.26 -29.17 -16.01
C LEU A 76 20.10 -30.38 -15.66
N THR A 77 20.38 -31.18 -16.68
CA THR A 77 21.27 -32.32 -16.60
C THR A 77 22.28 -32.26 -17.76
N LYS A 78 23.31 -33.11 -17.71
CA LYS A 78 24.24 -33.23 -18.84
C LYS A 78 23.46 -33.60 -20.11
N GLY A 79 23.65 -32.82 -21.17
CA GLY A 79 22.95 -32.96 -22.45
C GLY A 79 21.69 -32.09 -22.57
N SER A 80 21.25 -31.40 -21.51
CA SER A 80 20.13 -30.47 -21.61
C SER A 80 20.47 -29.32 -22.58
N PRO A 81 19.56 -28.96 -23.51
CA PRO A 81 19.73 -27.78 -24.35
C PRO A 81 19.41 -26.51 -23.56
N VAL A 82 20.10 -25.41 -23.86
CA VAL A 82 19.89 -24.12 -23.21
C VAL A 82 19.92 -22.97 -24.22
N ASN A 83 19.05 -21.98 -24.05
CA ASN A 83 19.08 -20.73 -24.80
C ASN A 83 20.25 -19.87 -24.32
N LEU A 84 21.04 -19.31 -25.25
CA LEU A 84 22.16 -18.43 -24.95
C LEU A 84 22.01 -17.07 -25.66
N GLU A 85 22.33 -16.01 -24.93
CA GLU A 85 22.37 -14.63 -25.44
C GLU A 85 23.51 -13.86 -24.74
N ARG A 86 24.33 -13.13 -25.51
CA ARG A 86 25.34 -12.23 -24.96
C ARG A 86 24.71 -10.95 -24.44
N ALA A 87 25.38 -10.28 -23.51
CA ALA A 87 25.01 -8.92 -23.15
C ALA A 87 25.08 -8.01 -24.40
N MET A 88 24.01 -7.25 -24.64
CA MET A 88 23.92 -6.41 -25.82
C MET A 88 24.79 -5.15 -25.68
N SER A 89 25.58 -4.83 -26.70
CA SER A 89 26.32 -3.57 -26.79
C SER A 89 25.40 -2.35 -26.76
N SER A 90 25.88 -1.24 -26.20
CA SER A 90 25.12 0.03 -26.12
C SER A 90 24.76 0.64 -27.48
N ASN A 91 25.52 0.30 -28.53
CA ASN A 91 25.25 0.70 -29.92
C ASN A 91 24.55 -0.41 -30.74
N GLY A 92 24.13 -1.50 -30.10
CA GLY A 92 23.43 -2.62 -30.72
C GLY A 92 22.01 -2.28 -31.14
N ARG A 93 21.39 -3.17 -31.91
CA ARG A 93 19.98 -3.07 -32.30
C ARG A 93 19.12 -3.78 -31.26
N PHE A 94 18.25 -3.02 -30.59
CA PHE A 94 17.23 -3.58 -29.70
C PHE A 94 16.14 -4.28 -30.51
N GLY A 95 16.25 -5.60 -30.68
CA GLY A 95 15.31 -6.41 -31.45
C GLY A 95 14.13 -6.98 -30.64
N GLY A 96 14.30 -7.14 -29.32
CA GLY A 96 13.27 -7.61 -28.39
C GLY A 96 12.83 -6.51 -27.42
N HIS A 97 12.83 -6.81 -26.12
CA HIS A 97 12.54 -5.84 -25.06
C HIS A 97 13.66 -5.81 -24.02
N PHE A 98 13.57 -4.96 -22.99
CA PHE A 98 14.60 -4.91 -21.96
C PHE A 98 14.56 -6.15 -21.07
N VAL A 99 15.59 -6.99 -21.19
CA VAL A 99 15.79 -8.18 -20.36
C VAL A 99 17.05 -7.96 -19.53
N SER A 100 16.96 -8.08 -18.21
CA SER A 100 18.11 -7.92 -17.31
C SER A 100 18.88 -9.22 -17.11
N GLY A 101 18.22 -10.35 -17.32
CA GLY A 101 18.72 -11.69 -16.99
C GLY A 101 18.54 -12.02 -15.50
N HIS A 102 17.66 -11.29 -14.81
CA HIS A 102 17.24 -11.58 -13.45
C HIS A 102 15.84 -12.17 -13.48
N VAL A 103 15.77 -13.49 -13.36
CA VAL A 103 14.52 -14.24 -13.35
C VAL A 103 13.69 -13.82 -12.13
N ASP A 104 12.47 -13.36 -12.39
CA ASP A 104 11.53 -12.90 -11.36
C ASP A 104 10.76 -14.09 -10.74
N GLY A 105 10.70 -15.22 -11.44
CA GLY A 105 10.18 -16.48 -10.93
C GLY A 105 10.03 -17.53 -12.03
N THR A 106 9.22 -18.56 -11.77
CA THR A 106 9.03 -19.67 -12.70
C THR A 106 7.56 -19.88 -13.07
N ALA A 107 7.32 -20.48 -14.22
CA ALA A 107 5.99 -20.91 -14.66
C ALA A 107 6.00 -22.38 -15.11
N VAL A 108 4.83 -23.01 -15.09
CA VAL A 108 4.61 -24.36 -15.60
C VAL A 108 3.83 -24.29 -16.90
N ILE A 109 4.29 -25.01 -17.93
CA ILE A 109 3.55 -25.12 -19.20
C ILE A 109 2.30 -25.97 -18.99
N THR A 110 1.11 -25.37 -19.12
CA THR A 110 -0.18 -26.05 -18.93
C THR A 110 -0.89 -26.42 -20.22
N ARG A 111 -0.49 -25.84 -21.35
CA ARG A 111 -1.04 -26.18 -22.66
C ARG A 111 -0.05 -25.81 -23.76
N ILE A 112 0.03 -26.65 -24.78
CA ILE A 112 0.69 -26.36 -26.05
C ILE A 112 -0.31 -26.62 -27.16
N GLU A 113 -0.58 -25.63 -28.00
CA GLU A 113 -1.57 -25.73 -29.07
C GLU A 113 -1.03 -25.15 -30.37
N LYS A 114 -0.98 -25.97 -31.43
CA LYS A 114 -0.62 -25.51 -32.77
C LYS A 114 -1.84 -24.89 -33.45
N LYS A 115 -1.72 -23.63 -33.87
CA LYS A 115 -2.74 -22.91 -34.64
C LYS A 115 -2.11 -22.27 -35.88
N SER A 116 -2.45 -22.81 -37.05
CA SER A 116 -1.88 -22.40 -38.33
C SER A 116 -0.35 -22.49 -38.31
N ASN A 117 0.35 -21.37 -38.52
CA ASN A 117 1.81 -21.28 -38.53
C ASN A 117 2.43 -20.99 -37.15
N ALA A 118 1.64 -20.78 -36.09
CA ALA A 118 2.17 -20.46 -34.76
C ALA A 118 1.80 -21.53 -33.72
N ILE A 119 2.58 -21.59 -32.65
CA ILE A 119 2.31 -22.45 -31.49
C ILE A 119 2.00 -21.56 -30.29
N TYR A 120 0.88 -21.82 -29.65
CA TYR A 120 0.43 -21.14 -28.44
C TYR A 120 0.85 -21.95 -27.22
N TYR A 121 1.41 -21.26 -26.23
CA TYR A 121 1.77 -21.83 -24.94
C TYR A 121 0.97 -21.12 -23.86
N ASP A 122 0.21 -21.88 -23.07
CA ASP A 122 -0.38 -21.38 -21.83
C ASP A 122 0.54 -21.76 -20.67
N LEU A 123 0.88 -20.77 -19.85
CA LEU A 123 1.78 -20.92 -18.72
C LEU A 123 1.04 -20.54 -17.44
N LYS A 124 1.13 -21.38 -16.41
CA LYS A 124 0.63 -21.08 -15.06
C LYS A 124 1.76 -20.58 -14.18
N MET A 125 1.56 -19.44 -13.52
CA MET A 125 2.55 -18.81 -12.66
C MET A 125 1.90 -18.13 -11.44
N ASN A 126 2.70 -17.63 -10.51
CA ASN A 126 2.19 -16.88 -9.36
C ASN A 126 1.51 -15.57 -9.82
N LYS A 127 0.39 -15.21 -9.17
CA LYS A 127 -0.34 -13.97 -9.44
C LYS A 127 0.54 -12.71 -9.39
N THR A 128 1.52 -12.67 -8.50
CA THR A 128 2.46 -11.56 -8.39
C THR A 128 3.19 -11.31 -9.72
N LEU A 129 3.52 -12.37 -10.47
CA LEU A 129 4.16 -12.24 -11.78
C LEU A 129 3.17 -11.70 -12.82
N THR A 130 1.94 -12.21 -12.86
CA THR A 130 0.93 -11.72 -13.82
C THR A 130 0.52 -10.28 -13.55
N ASP A 131 0.54 -9.83 -12.30
CA ASP A 131 0.25 -8.43 -11.92
C ASP A 131 1.31 -7.44 -12.45
N MET A 132 2.50 -7.93 -12.81
CA MET A 132 3.57 -7.12 -13.44
C MET A 132 3.50 -7.10 -14.97
N LEU A 133 2.61 -7.91 -15.57
CA LEU A 133 2.47 -8.05 -17.01
C LEU A 133 1.30 -7.22 -17.54
N THR A 134 1.32 -6.93 -18.84
CA THR A 134 0.22 -6.26 -19.54
C THR A 134 -0.18 -7.05 -20.78
N GLN A 135 -1.48 -7.09 -21.09
CA GLN A 135 -1.95 -7.69 -22.34
C GLN A 135 -1.31 -6.95 -23.53
N LYS A 136 -0.88 -7.70 -24.55
CA LYS A 136 -0.09 -7.21 -25.69
C LYS A 136 1.30 -6.64 -25.33
N GLY A 137 1.74 -6.76 -24.08
CA GLY A 137 3.10 -6.47 -23.65
C GLY A 137 4.08 -7.59 -23.95
N SER A 138 5.28 -7.44 -23.40
CA SER A 138 6.39 -8.39 -23.53
C SER A 138 6.62 -9.19 -22.26
N ILE A 139 7.12 -10.41 -22.42
CA ILE A 139 7.59 -11.30 -21.36
C ILE A 139 8.81 -12.06 -21.87
N ALA A 140 9.81 -12.28 -21.03
CA ALA A 140 10.91 -13.19 -21.33
C ALA A 140 10.65 -14.56 -20.70
N ILE A 141 10.65 -15.62 -21.52
CA ILE A 141 10.45 -17.00 -21.08
C ILE A 141 11.67 -17.84 -21.47
N ASP A 142 12.39 -18.38 -20.50
CA ASP A 142 13.73 -18.98 -20.69
C ASP A 142 14.65 -18.06 -21.52
N GLY A 143 14.58 -16.75 -21.24
CA GLY A 143 15.31 -15.70 -21.95
C GLY A 143 14.70 -15.28 -23.28
N VAL A 144 13.70 -15.97 -23.82
CA VAL A 144 13.10 -15.60 -25.12
C VAL A 144 12.08 -14.49 -24.94
N SER A 145 12.29 -13.36 -25.61
CA SER A 145 11.34 -12.25 -25.65
C SER A 145 10.12 -12.59 -26.50
N LEU A 146 8.94 -12.64 -25.88
CA LEU A 146 7.69 -13.04 -26.50
C LEU A 146 6.57 -12.02 -26.22
N THR A 147 5.60 -11.96 -27.13
CA THR A 147 4.41 -11.11 -27.00
C THR A 147 3.30 -11.84 -26.26
N ILE A 148 2.72 -11.18 -25.27
CA ILE A 148 1.58 -11.68 -24.50
C ILE A 148 0.31 -11.58 -25.33
N PHE A 149 -0.36 -12.71 -25.55
CA PHE A 149 -1.59 -12.77 -26.32
C PHE A 149 -2.84 -12.72 -25.44
N ASP A 150 -2.81 -13.43 -24.31
CA ASP A 150 -3.85 -13.45 -23.27
C ASP A 150 -3.20 -13.38 -21.89
N LEU A 151 -3.87 -12.74 -20.94
CA LEU A 151 -3.42 -12.57 -19.57
C LEU A 151 -4.60 -12.70 -18.61
N ARG A 152 -4.46 -13.58 -17.62
CA ARG A 152 -5.42 -13.87 -16.55
C ARG A 152 -4.65 -13.98 -15.22
N ASP A 153 -5.35 -13.94 -14.08
CA ASP A 153 -4.77 -13.84 -12.72
C ASP A 153 -3.59 -14.75 -12.38
N SER A 154 -3.42 -15.89 -13.03
CA SER A 154 -2.28 -16.79 -12.81
C SER A 154 -1.87 -17.51 -14.08
N HIS A 155 -2.31 -16.99 -15.23
CA HIS A 155 -2.06 -17.61 -16.52
C HIS A 155 -1.69 -16.55 -17.55
N VAL A 156 -0.67 -16.85 -18.35
CA VAL A 156 -0.33 -16.06 -19.54
C VAL A 156 -0.32 -16.98 -20.75
N THR A 157 -0.80 -16.47 -21.87
CA THR A 157 -0.69 -17.15 -23.16
C THR A 157 0.26 -16.35 -24.05
N VAL A 158 1.25 -17.03 -24.60
CA VAL A 158 2.15 -16.48 -25.63
C VAL A 158 2.01 -17.25 -26.93
N SER A 159 2.35 -16.60 -28.04
CA SER A 159 2.38 -17.22 -29.36
C SER A 159 3.80 -17.16 -29.92
N ILE A 160 4.29 -18.29 -30.43
CA ILE A 160 5.64 -18.42 -30.96
C ILE A 160 5.55 -18.78 -32.44
N ILE A 161 6.27 -18.02 -33.26
CA ILE A 161 6.36 -18.22 -34.71
C ILE A 161 7.47 -19.23 -35.06
N PRO A 162 7.48 -19.81 -36.28
CA PRO A 162 8.43 -20.86 -36.66
C PRO A 162 9.89 -20.46 -36.52
N HIS A 163 10.24 -19.23 -36.91
CA HIS A 163 11.61 -18.73 -36.81
C HIS A 163 12.13 -18.71 -35.37
N THR A 164 11.32 -18.27 -34.41
CA THR A 164 11.67 -18.27 -32.99
C THR A 164 11.69 -19.70 -32.42
N LEU A 165 10.80 -20.58 -32.87
CA LEU A 165 10.82 -21.99 -32.45
C LEU A 165 12.12 -22.69 -32.86
N GLU A 166 12.56 -22.52 -34.10
CA GLU A 166 13.78 -23.17 -34.62
C GLU A 166 15.06 -22.69 -33.92
N GLY A 167 15.09 -21.43 -33.49
CA GLY A 167 16.26 -20.83 -32.83
C GLY A 167 16.32 -20.97 -31.31
N THR A 168 15.39 -21.72 -30.69
CA THR A 168 15.28 -21.79 -29.21
C THR A 168 15.01 -23.21 -28.73
N ILE A 169 15.01 -23.41 -27.41
CA ILE A 169 14.70 -24.71 -26.78
C ILE A 169 13.20 -25.04 -26.75
N PHE A 170 12.30 -24.16 -27.19
CA PHE A 170 10.85 -24.42 -27.13
C PHE A 170 10.38 -25.72 -27.80
N PRO A 171 10.97 -26.19 -28.92
CA PRO A 171 10.62 -27.47 -29.53
C PRO A 171 10.88 -28.68 -28.62
N THR A 172 11.76 -28.56 -27.63
CA THR A 172 12.06 -29.65 -26.68
C THR A 172 11.17 -29.60 -25.43
N LYS A 173 10.36 -28.56 -25.26
CA LYS A 173 9.51 -28.37 -24.08
C LYS A 173 8.18 -29.11 -24.21
N SER A 174 7.73 -29.66 -23.09
CA SER A 174 6.49 -30.41 -22.95
C SER A 174 5.55 -29.79 -21.92
N MET A 175 4.28 -30.21 -21.94
CA MET A 175 3.36 -29.86 -20.85
C MET A 175 3.90 -30.38 -19.50
N GLY A 176 3.85 -29.55 -18.48
CA GLY A 176 4.40 -29.82 -17.15
C GLY A 176 5.81 -29.27 -16.93
N ASP A 177 6.54 -28.92 -17.99
CA ASP A 177 7.88 -28.36 -17.86
C ASP A 177 7.86 -26.99 -17.19
N ILE A 178 8.92 -26.72 -16.43
CA ILE A 178 9.15 -25.45 -15.77
C ILE A 178 10.02 -24.55 -16.66
N VAL A 179 9.66 -23.28 -16.71
CA VAL A 179 10.37 -22.23 -17.46
C VAL A 179 10.64 -21.04 -16.57
N ASN A 180 11.77 -20.37 -16.82
CA ASN A 180 12.13 -19.11 -16.18
C ASN A 180 11.29 -17.97 -16.75
N ILE A 181 10.80 -17.08 -15.89
CA ILE A 181 10.03 -15.90 -16.25
C ILE A 181 10.79 -14.65 -15.82
N GLU A 182 10.99 -13.75 -16.77
CA GLU A 182 11.35 -12.37 -16.48
C GLU A 182 10.26 -11.44 -17.04
N CYS A 183 9.71 -10.61 -16.17
CA CYS A 183 8.71 -9.61 -16.51
C CYS A 183 9.38 -8.35 -17.07
N ASP A 184 8.66 -7.63 -17.93
CA ASP A 184 9.14 -6.37 -18.49
C ASP A 184 9.53 -5.38 -17.39
N MET A 185 10.71 -4.77 -17.53
CA MET A 185 11.29 -3.88 -16.54
C MET A 185 10.39 -2.69 -16.21
N ILE A 186 9.69 -2.12 -17.18
CA ILE A 186 8.75 -1.00 -16.98
C ILE A 186 7.57 -1.48 -16.14
N GLY A 187 7.02 -2.66 -16.47
CA GLY A 187 5.96 -3.32 -15.71
C GLY A 187 6.34 -3.51 -14.24
N LYS A 188 7.56 -3.98 -13.96
CA LYS A 188 8.10 -4.17 -12.60
C LYS A 188 8.14 -2.85 -11.80
N TYR A 189 8.64 -1.77 -12.40
CA TYR A 189 8.72 -0.48 -11.72
C TYR A 189 7.34 0.12 -11.47
N ILE A 190 6.41 0.01 -12.42
CA ILE A 190 5.02 0.44 -12.24
C ILE A 190 4.35 -0.35 -11.12
N TYR A 191 4.46 -1.68 -11.15
CA TYR A 191 3.92 -2.54 -10.11
C TYR A 191 4.50 -2.18 -8.74
N ARG A 192 5.82 -2.02 -8.62
CA ARG A 192 6.47 -1.58 -7.37
C ARG A 192 6.00 -0.20 -6.92
N PHE A 193 5.77 0.73 -7.84
CA PHE A 193 5.25 2.06 -7.52
C PHE A 193 3.84 1.98 -6.94
N PHE A 194 2.97 1.18 -7.54
CA PHE A 194 1.62 0.94 -7.03
C PHE A 194 1.60 0.13 -5.74
N LEU A 195 2.46 -0.88 -5.59
CA LEU A 195 2.65 -1.59 -4.33
C LEU A 195 3.12 -0.64 -3.24
N LYS A 196 4.14 0.19 -3.47
CA LYS A 196 4.56 1.18 -2.48
C LYS A 196 3.48 2.21 -2.18
N LYS A 197 2.62 2.55 -3.13
CA LYS A 197 1.46 3.42 -2.89
C LYS A 197 0.40 2.71 -2.05
N ALA A 198 0.16 1.43 -2.29
CA ALA A 198 -0.71 0.59 -1.48
C ALA A 198 -0.12 0.39 -0.08
N GLU A 199 1.14 -0.05 0.04
CA GLU A 199 1.90 -0.18 1.28
C GLU A 199 2.04 1.14 2.03
N ARG A 200 2.14 2.31 1.37
CA ARG A 200 2.06 3.61 2.06
C ARG A 200 0.65 3.89 2.57
N LYS A 201 -0.40 3.53 1.82
CA LYS A 201 -1.77 3.54 2.37
C LYS A 201 -1.90 2.58 3.56
N THR A 202 -1.21 1.42 3.56
CA THR A 202 -1.25 0.43 4.65
C THR A 202 -0.31 0.75 5.82
N ALA A 203 0.81 1.42 5.58
CA ALA A 203 1.80 1.80 6.60
C ALA A 203 1.43 3.12 7.28
N ILE A 204 0.67 3.98 6.59
CA ILE A 204 -0.07 5.08 7.24
C ILE A 204 -1.25 4.51 8.06
N SER A 205 -1.64 3.24 7.85
CA SER A 205 -2.74 2.59 8.59
C SER A 205 -2.32 1.56 9.64
N ILE A 206 -1.03 1.27 9.90
CA ILE A 206 -0.62 0.24 10.88
C ILE A 206 0.75 0.53 11.52
N ASP A 207 0.74 0.90 12.81
CA ASP A 207 1.85 0.77 13.75
C ASP A 207 1.99 -0.73 14.18
N PRO A 208 3.19 -1.36 14.22
CA PRO A 208 3.32 -2.83 14.21
C PRO A 208 2.89 -3.59 15.48
N ILE A 209 2.31 -2.93 16.49
CA ILE A 209 1.96 -3.57 17.77
C ILE A 209 0.51 -4.10 17.78
N ILE A 210 -0.37 -3.64 16.88
CA ILE A 210 -1.83 -3.88 16.99
C ILE A 210 -2.31 -5.10 16.19
N SER A 211 -1.61 -5.52 15.13
CA SER A 211 -2.15 -6.49 14.15
C SER A 211 -2.23 -7.96 14.60
N LYS A 212 -1.81 -8.32 15.83
CA LYS A 212 -1.79 -9.72 16.29
C LYS A 212 -2.99 -10.12 17.16
N ARG A 213 -3.88 -9.19 17.53
CA ARG A 213 -5.05 -9.50 18.39
C ARG A 213 -6.40 -9.54 17.67
N ALA A 214 -6.54 -8.92 16.50
CA ALA A 214 -7.85 -8.75 15.84
C ALA A 214 -8.39 -9.99 15.08
N ARG A 215 -7.64 -11.09 14.97
CA ARG A 215 -8.06 -12.23 14.11
C ARG A 215 -8.99 -13.25 14.80
N ILE A 216 -9.44 -12.98 16.01
CA ILE A 216 -10.37 -13.84 16.73
C ILE A 216 -11.38 -12.94 17.44
N LEU A 217 -12.54 -12.73 16.81
CA LEU A 217 -13.88 -12.58 17.38
C LEU A 217 -14.78 -11.99 16.28
N GLY A 218 -15.79 -12.77 15.87
CA GLY A 218 -16.66 -12.43 14.74
C GLY A 218 -17.86 -11.56 15.12
N GLY A 219 -18.44 -10.95 14.07
CA GLY A 219 -19.74 -10.27 14.06
C GLY A 219 -19.70 -9.04 13.15
N ASP A 220 -20.46 -9.06 12.04
CA ASP A 220 -20.75 -7.89 11.18
C ASP A 220 -21.61 -6.88 11.97
N CYS A 221 -21.08 -6.28 13.04
CA CYS A 221 -21.77 -5.24 13.78
C CYS A 221 -21.37 -3.89 13.20
N MET A 222 -22.32 -3.28 12.49
CA MET A 222 -22.17 -1.99 11.80
C MET A 222 -21.75 -0.87 12.76
N TYR A 223 -22.38 -0.78 13.93
CA TYR A 223 -22.07 0.20 14.97
C TYR A 223 -21.49 -0.50 16.20
N HIS A 224 -20.56 0.16 16.87
CA HIS A 224 -19.92 -0.30 18.09
C HIS A 224 -20.54 0.36 19.32
N SER A 225 -20.39 -0.29 20.46
CA SER A 225 -20.82 0.29 21.74
C SER A 225 -20.00 1.53 22.11
N VAL A 226 -20.58 2.39 22.94
CA VAL A 226 -19.86 3.58 23.48
C VAL A 226 -18.60 3.15 24.23
N ASP A 227 -18.64 2.07 25.01
CA ASP A 227 -17.47 1.56 25.73
C ASP A 227 -16.35 1.12 24.78
N GLU A 228 -16.66 0.45 23.67
CA GLU A 228 -15.66 0.09 22.65
C GLU A 228 -15.05 1.32 21.99
N ALA A 229 -15.87 2.31 21.62
CA ALA A 229 -15.42 3.55 21.02
C ALA A 229 -14.52 4.36 21.97
N VAL A 230 -14.91 4.48 23.25
CA VAL A 230 -14.12 5.15 24.29
C VAL A 230 -12.78 4.42 24.53
N ASN A 231 -12.79 3.08 24.54
CA ASN A 231 -11.56 2.30 24.70
C ASN A 231 -10.60 2.42 23.51
N ALA A 232 -11.12 2.55 22.29
CA ALA A 232 -10.32 2.84 21.10
C ALA A 232 -9.69 4.25 21.20
N LEU A 233 -10.48 5.25 21.54
CA LEU A 233 -10.02 6.64 21.74
C LEU A 233 -8.90 6.74 22.79
N LYS A 234 -9.03 6.04 23.92
CA LYS A 234 -7.99 5.95 24.97
C LYS A 234 -6.67 5.34 24.49
N GLN A 235 -6.71 4.55 23.42
CA GLN A 235 -5.52 3.93 22.82
C GLN A 235 -4.90 4.83 21.73
N GLY A 236 -5.44 6.03 21.51
CA GLY A 236 -5.02 6.94 20.44
C GLY A 236 -5.58 6.58 19.07
N GLU A 237 -6.58 5.70 19.00
CA GLU A 237 -7.24 5.36 17.74
C GLU A 237 -8.23 6.45 17.31
N ILE A 238 -8.45 6.52 16.00
CA ILE A 238 -9.48 7.38 15.38
C ILE A 238 -10.78 6.56 15.31
N ILE A 239 -11.92 7.18 15.56
CA ILE A 239 -13.23 6.56 15.36
C ILE A 239 -14.05 7.39 14.35
N ILE A 240 -15.14 6.81 13.86
CA ILE A 240 -16.16 7.53 13.09
C ILE A 240 -17.35 7.79 14.03
N VAL A 241 -17.80 9.04 14.11
CA VAL A 241 -19.07 9.40 14.75
C VAL A 241 -20.02 9.85 13.67
N VAL A 242 -21.24 9.33 13.69
CA VAL A 242 -22.31 9.64 12.72
C VAL A 242 -23.43 10.37 13.43
N ASP A 243 -23.89 11.49 12.87
CA ASP A 243 -25.06 12.21 13.36
C ASP A 243 -26.38 11.68 12.77
N ASP A 244 -27.49 12.31 13.12
CA ASP A 244 -28.82 11.88 12.70
C ASP A 244 -29.07 12.12 11.19
N GLU A 245 -29.83 11.24 10.54
CA GLU A 245 -30.21 11.38 9.13
C GLU A 245 -31.00 12.68 8.86
N ASP A 246 -31.71 13.21 9.86
CA ASP A 246 -32.49 14.45 9.77
C ASP A 246 -31.68 15.72 10.12
N ARG A 247 -30.38 15.59 10.45
CA ARG A 247 -29.47 16.71 10.76
C ARG A 247 -28.48 16.96 9.61
N GLU A 248 -27.24 16.48 9.71
CA GLU A 248 -26.23 16.60 8.62
C GLU A 248 -26.19 15.31 7.79
N ASN A 249 -26.57 14.16 8.38
CA ASN A 249 -26.46 12.82 7.83
C ASN A 249 -24.99 12.47 7.47
N GLU A 250 -24.06 12.99 8.25
CA GLU A 250 -22.62 12.96 7.99
C GLU A 250 -21.88 12.10 9.00
N GLY A 251 -20.66 11.70 8.62
CA GLY A 251 -19.71 11.07 9.52
C GLY A 251 -18.46 11.91 9.66
N ASP A 252 -18.04 12.12 10.90
CA ASP A 252 -16.77 12.76 11.24
C ASP A 252 -15.78 11.73 11.78
N PHE A 253 -14.52 11.87 11.39
CA PHE A 253 -13.44 11.29 12.17
C PHE A 253 -13.35 12.01 13.51
N VAL A 254 -13.23 11.27 14.60
CA VAL A 254 -13.06 11.79 15.95
C VAL A 254 -11.83 11.16 16.60
N ALA A 255 -10.98 11.99 17.20
CA ALA A 255 -9.87 11.59 18.05
C ALA A 255 -9.80 12.47 19.30
N LEU A 256 -9.16 11.98 20.37
CA LEU A 256 -8.87 12.80 21.55
C LEU A 256 -7.78 13.82 21.20
N ALA A 257 -7.90 15.05 21.70
CA ALA A 257 -6.94 16.10 21.37
C ALA A 257 -5.52 15.78 21.86
N GLU A 258 -5.35 15.04 22.96
CA GLU A 258 -4.04 14.63 23.46
C GLU A 258 -3.32 13.64 22.53
N HIS A 259 -4.09 13.00 21.64
CA HIS A 259 -3.61 12.09 20.60
C HIS A 259 -3.61 12.75 19.21
N ALA A 260 -3.69 14.09 19.13
CA ALA A 260 -3.58 14.84 17.88
C ALA A 260 -2.15 14.84 17.33
N THR A 261 -1.58 13.66 17.07
CA THR A 261 -0.24 13.51 16.49
C THR A 261 -0.23 13.98 15.02
N PRO A 262 0.95 14.29 14.45
CA PRO A 262 1.05 14.62 13.03
C PRO A 262 0.45 13.54 12.13
N GLU A 263 0.54 12.27 12.52
CA GLU A 263 -0.03 11.13 11.79
C GLU A 263 -1.56 11.16 11.81
N VAL A 264 -2.18 11.42 12.96
CA VAL A 264 -3.64 11.56 13.09
C VAL A 264 -4.15 12.74 12.26
N ILE A 265 -3.48 13.89 12.33
CA ILE A 265 -3.86 15.08 11.56
C ILE A 265 -3.69 14.85 10.05
N ASN A 266 -2.61 14.17 9.65
CA ASN A 266 -2.41 13.81 8.25
C ASN A 266 -3.43 12.78 7.77
N PHE A 267 -3.81 11.82 8.61
CA PHE A 267 -4.87 10.86 8.32
C PHE A 267 -6.20 11.58 8.06
N MET A 268 -6.62 12.47 8.97
CA MET A 268 -7.85 13.25 8.81
C MET A 268 -7.79 14.14 7.55
N ALA A 269 -6.67 14.78 7.26
CA ALA A 269 -6.52 15.60 6.06
C ALA A 269 -6.63 14.78 4.76
N LEU A 270 -6.09 13.56 4.75
CA LEU A 270 -6.06 12.68 3.58
C LEU A 270 -7.40 11.96 3.36
N HIS A 271 -8.00 11.46 4.44
CA HIS A 271 -9.15 10.57 4.40
C HIS A 271 -10.46 11.29 4.71
N GLY A 272 -10.43 12.30 5.57
CA GLY A 272 -11.60 13.14 5.87
C GLY A 272 -11.78 14.16 4.76
N ARG A 273 -10.69 14.84 4.39
CA ARG A 273 -10.63 15.93 3.40
C ARG A 273 -11.42 17.18 3.80
N GLY A 274 -12.20 17.11 4.88
CA GLY A 274 -12.95 18.21 5.48
C GLY A 274 -12.08 19.19 6.25
N LEU A 275 -12.75 20.07 6.99
CA LEU A 275 -12.09 21.08 7.80
C LEU A 275 -11.76 20.48 9.17
N ILE A 276 -10.46 20.27 9.42
CA ILE A 276 -10.03 19.73 10.70
C ILE A 276 -10.25 20.80 11.79
N CYS A 277 -11.18 20.51 12.69
CA CYS A 277 -11.57 21.35 13.80
C CYS A 277 -11.15 20.73 15.14
N THR A 278 -11.10 21.53 16.19
CA THR A 278 -10.69 21.08 17.53
C THR A 278 -11.76 21.45 18.56
N PRO A 279 -12.78 20.60 18.78
CA PRO A 279 -13.77 20.81 19.81
C PRO A 279 -13.13 20.90 21.19
N VAL A 280 -13.54 21.88 21.98
CA VAL A 280 -13.05 22.13 23.33
C VAL A 280 -14.19 22.49 24.27
N ASP A 281 -14.03 22.11 25.53
CA ASP A 281 -14.85 22.62 26.62
C ASP A 281 -14.69 24.14 26.80
N ALA A 282 -15.76 24.80 27.25
CA ALA A 282 -15.77 26.25 27.48
C ALA A 282 -14.67 26.72 28.44
N SER A 283 -14.21 25.86 29.36
CA SER A 283 -13.10 26.16 30.26
C SER A 283 -11.76 26.38 29.53
N ILE A 284 -11.44 25.55 28.53
CA ILE A 284 -10.23 25.69 27.70
C ILE A 284 -10.34 26.96 26.85
N ALA A 285 -11.49 27.18 26.22
CA ALA A 285 -11.73 28.38 25.43
C ALA A 285 -11.58 29.67 26.26
N LYS A 286 -12.10 29.68 27.49
CA LYS A 286 -11.95 30.80 28.42
C LYS A 286 -10.51 30.99 28.87
N HIS A 287 -9.79 29.91 29.16
CA HIS A 287 -8.39 29.97 29.60
C HIS A 287 -7.48 30.59 28.55
N LEU A 288 -7.70 30.25 27.27
CA LEU A 288 -6.88 30.71 26.15
C LEU A 288 -7.45 31.93 25.42
N ASN A 289 -8.49 32.58 25.96
CA ASN A 289 -9.20 33.70 25.32
C ASN A 289 -9.60 33.41 23.86
N LEU A 290 -10.19 32.25 23.61
CA LEU A 290 -10.74 31.88 22.32
C LEU A 290 -12.13 32.50 22.16
N HIS A 291 -12.18 33.70 21.56
CA HIS A 291 -13.41 34.41 21.32
C HIS A 291 -14.18 33.84 20.12
N PRO A 292 -15.53 33.88 20.11
CA PRO A 292 -16.32 33.53 18.93
C PRO A 292 -15.83 34.27 17.68
N MET A 293 -15.84 33.59 16.54
CA MET A 293 -15.34 34.14 15.27
C MET A 293 -16.18 35.33 14.78
N VAL A 294 -17.48 35.33 15.10
CA VAL A 294 -18.44 36.36 14.71
C VAL A 294 -19.33 36.75 15.90
N GLU A 295 -19.79 38.00 15.94
CA GLU A 295 -20.71 38.49 16.98
C GLU A 295 -22.11 37.89 16.86
N HIS A 296 -22.58 37.66 15.62
CA HIS A 296 -23.91 37.12 15.32
C HIS A 296 -23.78 35.88 14.43
N ASN A 297 -23.89 34.69 15.03
CA ASN A 297 -23.75 33.42 14.31
C ASN A 297 -25.04 33.08 13.54
N THR A 298 -24.98 33.13 12.21
CA THR A 298 -26.09 32.82 11.30
C THR A 298 -26.00 31.42 10.68
N ASP A 299 -25.06 30.59 11.12
CA ASP A 299 -24.98 29.19 10.71
C ASP A 299 -26.26 28.41 11.07
N ALA A 300 -26.70 27.51 10.19
CA ALA A 300 -27.95 26.76 10.37
C ALA A 300 -27.92 25.84 11.61
N HIS A 301 -26.74 25.35 11.98
CA HIS A 301 -26.52 24.51 13.15
C HIS A 301 -25.83 25.24 14.31
N HIS A 302 -25.66 26.56 14.17
CA HIS A 302 -24.95 27.44 15.10
C HIS A 302 -23.59 26.88 15.56
N THR A 303 -22.83 26.28 14.65
CA THR A 303 -21.49 25.74 14.94
C THR A 303 -20.60 26.83 15.54
N ALA A 304 -20.07 26.56 16.73
CA ALA A 304 -19.49 27.57 17.63
C ALA A 304 -18.00 27.80 17.34
N PHE A 305 -17.69 28.25 16.12
CA PHE A 305 -16.33 28.63 15.74
C PHE A 305 -15.77 29.75 16.60
N THR A 306 -14.52 29.58 17.03
CA THR A 306 -13.70 30.65 17.61
C THR A 306 -12.78 31.25 16.56
N VAL A 307 -12.11 32.36 16.89
CA VAL A 307 -10.98 32.84 16.10
C VAL A 307 -9.96 31.71 15.90
N SER A 308 -9.54 31.48 14.66
CA SER A 308 -8.56 30.44 14.35
C SER A 308 -7.20 30.77 14.96
N ILE A 309 -6.43 29.74 15.28
CA ILE A 309 -5.16 29.86 15.99
C ILE A 309 -4.03 29.08 15.32
N ASP A 310 -2.81 29.56 15.50
CA ASP A 310 -1.56 28.82 15.29
C ASP A 310 -0.66 29.06 16.50
N HIS A 311 0.10 28.06 16.94
CA HIS A 311 1.10 28.29 17.98
C HIS A 311 2.26 29.14 17.43
N VAL A 312 2.77 30.08 18.23
CA VAL A 312 3.78 31.07 17.79
C VAL A 312 5.12 30.46 17.35
N THR A 313 5.38 29.20 17.70
CA THR A 313 6.59 28.47 17.28
C THR A 313 6.47 27.82 15.90
N THR A 314 5.29 27.90 15.28
CA THR A 314 5.07 27.38 13.92
C THR A 314 5.58 28.38 12.87
N THR A 315 5.71 27.92 11.63
CA THR A 315 6.17 28.71 10.49
C THR A 315 5.01 29.19 9.63
N THR A 316 4.34 28.26 8.95
CA THR A 316 3.17 28.52 8.11
C THR A 316 1.88 28.07 8.78
N GLY A 317 1.98 27.23 9.82
CA GLY A 317 0.83 26.77 10.61
C GLY A 317 0.05 25.60 9.99
N ILE A 318 0.08 25.43 8.67
CA ILE A 318 -0.84 24.53 7.96
C ILE A 318 -0.43 23.04 7.95
N SER A 319 0.86 22.73 8.07
CA SER A 319 1.31 21.33 7.98
C SER A 319 0.72 20.47 9.09
N ALA A 320 0.62 19.15 8.88
CA ALA A 320 0.11 18.25 9.90
C ALA A 320 0.90 18.35 11.23
N PHE A 321 2.21 18.56 11.14
CA PHE A 321 3.08 18.76 12.30
C PHE A 321 2.79 20.08 13.04
N GLU A 322 2.54 21.17 12.31
CA GLU A 322 2.28 22.48 12.91
C GLU A 322 0.88 22.58 13.52
N ARG A 323 -0.14 22.00 12.87
CA ARG A 323 -1.49 21.88 13.44
C ARG A 323 -1.48 20.97 14.67
N SER A 324 -0.78 19.84 14.63
CA SER A 324 -0.56 18.97 15.80
C SER A 324 0.11 19.74 16.95
N THR A 325 1.18 20.49 16.67
CA THR A 325 1.87 21.33 17.67
C THR A 325 0.90 22.31 18.34
N THR A 326 0.05 22.96 17.55
CA THR A 326 -0.94 23.93 18.05
C THR A 326 -2.00 23.27 18.91
N MET A 327 -2.56 22.14 18.47
CA MET A 327 -3.59 21.40 19.20
C MET A 327 -3.07 20.85 20.53
N LEU A 328 -1.85 20.30 20.54
CA LEU A 328 -1.23 19.78 21.77
C LEU A 328 -0.85 20.90 22.74
N ALA A 329 -0.36 22.04 22.24
CA ALA A 329 -0.04 23.20 23.08
C ALA A 329 -1.29 23.75 23.81
N MET A 330 -2.47 23.70 23.16
CA MET A 330 -3.74 24.13 23.76
C MET A 330 -4.15 23.31 25.00
N LEU A 331 -3.65 22.08 25.13
CA LEU A 331 -3.97 21.21 26.28
C LEU A 331 -3.05 21.45 27.48
N ASN A 332 -1.97 22.22 27.30
CA ASN A 332 -1.09 22.54 28.39
C ASN A 332 -1.78 23.53 29.36
N LYS A 333 -1.89 23.14 30.64
CA LYS A 333 -2.55 23.94 31.70
C LYS A 333 -1.82 25.23 32.04
N ASP A 334 -0.54 25.33 31.68
CA ASP A 334 0.27 26.52 31.86
C ASP A 334 0.31 27.40 30.59
N ALA A 335 -0.36 26.98 29.52
CA ALA A 335 -0.38 27.71 28.26
C ALA A 335 -1.01 29.10 28.45
N LYS A 336 -0.48 30.08 27.72
CA LYS A 336 -0.95 31.45 27.79
C LYS A 336 -1.59 31.88 26.48
N PRO A 337 -2.61 32.77 26.53
CA PRO A 337 -3.27 33.24 25.31
C PRO A 337 -2.34 33.83 24.25
N ASP A 338 -1.23 34.46 24.65
CA ASP A 338 -0.24 35.10 23.77
C ASP A 338 0.71 34.11 23.08
N GLU A 339 0.70 32.83 23.44
CA GLU A 339 1.41 31.75 22.73
C GLU A 339 0.68 31.29 21.46
N PHE A 340 -0.52 31.82 21.21
CA PHE A 340 -1.34 31.51 20.05
C PHE A 340 -1.53 32.75 19.18
N ALA A 341 -1.01 32.73 17.95
CA ALA A 341 -1.30 33.72 16.93
C ALA A 341 -2.77 33.61 16.49
N ARG A 342 -3.38 34.75 16.12
CA ARG A 342 -4.77 34.87 15.68
C ARG A 342 -4.82 35.84 14.48
N PRO A 343 -5.31 35.46 13.29
CA PRO A 343 -5.83 34.14 12.91
C PRO A 343 -4.72 33.08 12.76
N GLY A 344 -5.12 31.82 12.52
CA GLY A 344 -4.25 30.69 12.16
C GLY A 344 -5.00 29.58 11.42
N HIS A 345 -4.49 28.34 11.49
CA HIS A 345 -4.96 27.19 10.68
C HIS A 345 -5.55 26.04 11.51
N VAL A 346 -5.64 26.19 12.84
CA VAL A 346 -6.45 25.35 13.72
C VAL A 346 -7.74 26.09 14.08
N PHE A 347 -8.87 25.39 14.06
CA PHE A 347 -10.20 25.95 14.26
C PHE A 347 -10.85 25.37 15.52
N PRO A 348 -10.69 26.02 16.69
CA PRO A 348 -11.35 25.56 17.90
C PRO A 348 -12.86 25.81 17.84
N LEU A 349 -13.63 24.83 18.31
CA LEU A 349 -15.08 24.88 18.42
C LEU A 349 -15.49 24.74 19.89
N ILE A 350 -16.34 25.62 20.41
CA ILE A 350 -16.77 25.55 21.81
C ILE A 350 -17.98 24.63 21.92
N ALA A 351 -17.82 23.50 22.61
CA ALA A 351 -18.94 22.60 22.91
C ALA A 351 -19.92 23.23 23.91
N LYS A 352 -21.21 22.91 23.77
CA LYS A 352 -22.24 23.23 24.77
C LYS A 352 -21.98 22.52 26.10
N GLU A 353 -22.34 23.17 27.22
CA GLU A 353 -22.14 22.63 28.56
C GLU A 353 -22.94 21.34 28.79
N GLY A 354 -24.16 21.25 28.26
CA GLY A 354 -24.98 20.05 28.30
C GLY A 354 -24.58 18.95 27.31
N GLY A 355 -23.51 19.14 26.52
CA GLY A 355 -22.98 18.14 25.59
C GLY A 355 -24.01 17.69 24.55
N VAL A 356 -23.95 16.42 24.13
CA VAL A 356 -24.83 15.89 23.08
C VAL A 356 -26.30 15.86 23.48
N LEU A 357 -26.60 15.98 24.77
CA LEU A 357 -27.96 16.07 25.29
C LEU A 357 -28.57 17.47 25.11
N GLU A 358 -27.73 18.50 24.97
CA GLU A 358 -28.17 19.87 24.66
C GLU A 358 -28.09 20.15 23.15
N ARG A 359 -27.01 19.75 22.50
CA ARG A 359 -26.80 19.89 21.05
C ARG A 359 -26.23 18.59 20.47
N PRO A 360 -26.97 17.84 19.63
CA PRO A 360 -26.52 16.56 19.08
C PRO A 360 -25.57 16.75 17.89
N GLY A 361 -24.44 17.43 18.09
CA GLY A 361 -23.43 17.67 17.05
C GLY A 361 -22.09 16.99 17.33
N HIS A 362 -21.26 16.87 16.29
CA HIS A 362 -19.92 16.29 16.39
C HIS A 362 -19.00 17.03 17.37
N THR A 363 -19.18 18.36 17.51
CA THR A 363 -18.47 19.18 18.50
C THR A 363 -18.72 18.68 19.92
N GLU A 364 -19.99 18.51 20.30
CA GLU A 364 -20.37 18.02 21.62
C GLU A 364 -19.96 16.56 21.81
N ALA A 365 -20.16 15.72 20.78
CA ALA A 365 -19.80 14.30 20.85
C ALA A 365 -18.31 14.10 21.15
N ALA A 366 -17.42 14.85 20.50
CA ALA A 366 -15.99 14.77 20.72
C ALA A 366 -15.60 15.13 22.18
N VAL A 367 -16.20 16.18 22.74
CA VAL A 367 -15.93 16.61 24.13
C VAL A 367 -16.52 15.63 25.15
N ASP A 368 -17.72 15.11 24.92
CA ASP A 368 -18.33 14.11 25.80
C ASP A 368 -17.57 12.79 25.79
N LEU A 369 -17.12 12.34 24.62
CA LEU A 369 -16.26 11.16 24.50
C LEU A 369 -14.91 11.35 25.20
N ALA A 370 -14.32 12.55 25.11
CA ALA A 370 -13.10 12.87 25.85
C ALA A 370 -13.31 12.82 27.37
N LYS A 371 -14.43 13.35 27.87
CA LYS A 371 -14.83 13.25 29.28
C LYS A 371 -15.04 11.80 29.72
N LEU A 372 -15.72 10.98 28.92
CA LEU A 372 -15.88 9.54 29.17
C LEU A 372 -14.55 8.78 29.13
N ALA A 373 -13.61 9.24 28.30
CA ALA A 373 -12.26 8.71 28.23
C ALA A 373 -11.39 9.11 29.43
N GLY A 374 -11.82 10.08 30.26
CA GLY A 374 -11.00 10.63 31.33
C GLY A 374 -9.81 11.47 30.83
N SER A 375 -9.91 11.95 29.59
CA SER A 375 -8.92 12.82 28.95
C SER A 375 -9.22 14.30 29.27
N GLU A 376 -8.34 15.20 28.84
CA GLU A 376 -8.67 16.63 28.78
C GLU A 376 -9.91 16.81 27.88
N PRO A 377 -10.87 17.69 28.21
CA PRO A 377 -12.17 17.75 27.54
C PRO A 377 -12.08 18.49 26.19
N ALA A 378 -11.32 17.91 25.28
CA ALA A 378 -11.03 18.40 23.94
C ALA A 378 -10.82 17.22 22.97
N GLY A 379 -11.25 17.41 21.73
CA GLY A 379 -11.09 16.43 20.65
C GLY A 379 -10.60 17.06 19.36
N VAL A 380 -10.40 16.23 18.34
CA VAL A 380 -10.18 16.66 16.95
C VAL A 380 -11.25 16.00 16.09
N ILE A 381 -11.90 16.79 15.24
CA ILE A 381 -12.92 16.29 14.32
C ILE A 381 -12.60 16.69 12.88
N CYS A 382 -13.08 15.89 11.93
CA CYS A 382 -12.97 16.19 10.51
C CYS A 382 -14.06 15.46 9.73
N GLU A 383 -14.86 16.19 8.97
CA GLU A 383 -15.91 15.65 8.14
C GLU A 383 -15.33 14.75 7.05
N ILE A 384 -16.04 13.67 6.72
CA ILE A 384 -15.58 12.67 5.76
C ILE A 384 -16.23 12.89 4.39
N MET A 385 -15.40 13.22 3.39
CA MET A 385 -15.81 13.38 2.00
C MET A 385 -15.32 12.24 1.11
N ASN A 386 -16.15 11.89 0.13
CA ASN A 386 -15.80 11.06 -1.01
C ASN A 386 -14.72 11.71 -1.89
N ALA A 387 -14.12 10.92 -2.77
CA ALA A 387 -13.02 11.39 -3.62
C ALA A 387 -13.46 12.45 -4.66
N ASP A 388 -14.74 12.51 -4.98
CA ASP A 388 -15.33 13.52 -5.85
C ASP A 388 -15.74 14.81 -5.11
N GLY A 389 -15.54 14.86 -3.78
CA GLY A 389 -15.88 15.99 -2.93
C GLY A 389 -17.33 15.98 -2.40
N SER A 390 -18.13 14.95 -2.71
CA SER A 390 -19.42 14.76 -2.03
C SER A 390 -19.23 14.24 -0.60
N MET A 391 -20.20 14.47 0.29
CA MET A 391 -20.17 13.95 1.66
C MET A 391 -20.34 12.42 1.66
N ALA A 392 -19.50 11.72 2.42
CA ALA A 392 -19.65 10.28 2.61
C ALA A 392 -20.87 9.99 3.48
N ARG A 393 -21.74 9.08 3.03
CA ARG A 393 -22.90 8.63 3.80
C ARG A 393 -22.61 7.27 4.40
N VAL A 394 -23.54 6.75 5.18
CA VAL A 394 -23.40 5.50 5.92
C VAL A 394 -22.83 4.32 5.11
N PRO A 395 -23.22 4.06 3.84
CA PRO A 395 -22.59 3.02 3.03
C PRO A 395 -21.09 3.27 2.81
N GLU A 396 -20.69 4.48 2.42
CA GLU A 396 -19.29 4.82 2.19
C GLU A 396 -18.48 4.84 3.50
N LEU A 397 -19.09 5.27 4.61
CA LEU A 397 -18.48 5.27 5.93
C LEU A 397 -18.15 3.85 6.41
N LYS A 398 -18.99 2.85 6.12
CA LYS A 398 -18.69 1.42 6.40
C LYS A 398 -17.44 0.95 5.66
N GLU A 399 -17.28 1.43 4.43
CA GLU A 399 -16.17 1.01 3.59
C GLU A 399 -14.87 1.59 4.13
N ILE A 400 -14.90 2.84 4.58
CA ILE A 400 -13.80 3.52 5.28
C ILE A 400 -13.52 2.84 6.62
N GLN A 401 -14.56 2.57 7.41
CA GLN A 401 -14.48 1.88 8.69
C GLN A 401 -13.74 0.54 8.54
N LYS A 402 -14.15 -0.29 7.57
CA LYS A 402 -13.53 -1.59 7.31
C LYS A 402 -12.12 -1.46 6.75
N GLN A 403 -11.88 -0.49 5.87
CA GLN A 403 -10.58 -0.26 5.26
C GLN A 403 -9.53 0.14 6.31
N HIS A 404 -9.94 0.89 7.33
CA HIS A 404 -9.06 1.46 8.33
C HIS A 404 -9.21 0.83 9.73
N ASP A 405 -10.00 -0.23 9.85
CA ASP A 405 -10.30 -0.94 11.10
C ASP A 405 -10.80 -0.01 12.23
N LEU A 406 -11.68 0.93 11.88
CA LEU A 406 -12.15 1.96 12.82
C LEU A 406 -13.41 1.50 13.57
N LYS A 407 -13.57 2.02 14.78
CA LYS A 407 -14.87 1.95 15.48
C LYS A 407 -15.80 3.01 14.90
N MET A 408 -17.10 2.69 14.85
CA MET A 408 -18.13 3.59 14.36
C MET A 408 -19.27 3.67 15.38
N LEU A 409 -19.65 4.89 15.78
CA LEU A 409 -20.63 5.18 16.82
C LEU A 409 -21.65 6.20 16.30
N THR A 410 -22.91 6.12 16.74
CA THR A 410 -23.91 7.17 16.47
C THR A 410 -24.05 8.13 17.65
N ILE A 411 -24.36 9.40 17.37
CA ILE A 411 -24.66 10.38 18.43
C ILE A 411 -25.86 9.92 19.27
N GLU A 412 -26.87 9.30 18.65
CA GLU A 412 -28.03 8.73 19.37
C GLU A 412 -27.62 7.68 20.41
N ALA A 413 -26.68 6.78 20.06
CA ALA A 413 -26.18 5.77 20.99
C ALA A 413 -25.42 6.43 22.16
N LEU A 414 -24.66 7.49 21.89
CA LEU A 414 -23.98 8.27 22.93
C LEU A 414 -24.97 8.98 23.87
N GLN A 415 -26.02 9.60 23.33
CA GLN A 415 -27.09 10.22 24.13
C GLN A 415 -27.77 9.20 25.03
N THR A 416 -28.12 8.03 24.48
CA THR A 416 -28.74 6.93 25.22
C THR A 416 -27.84 6.47 26.37
N TYR A 417 -26.55 6.28 26.11
CA TYR A 417 -25.56 5.89 27.11
C TYR A 417 -25.45 6.92 28.26
N LEU A 418 -25.38 8.21 27.92
CA LEU A 418 -25.29 9.29 28.92
C LEU A 418 -26.56 9.41 29.77
N ASN A 419 -27.74 9.27 29.16
CA ASN A 419 -29.02 9.29 29.89
C ASN A 419 -29.14 8.14 30.90
N ASN A 420 -28.71 6.94 30.51
CA ASN A 420 -28.72 5.77 31.39
C ASN A 420 -27.77 5.96 32.59
N ASN A 421 -26.55 6.45 32.35
CA ASN A 421 -25.59 6.73 33.41
C ASN A 421 -26.05 7.86 34.35
N ARG A 422 -26.74 8.87 33.83
CA ARG A 422 -27.31 9.96 34.63
C ARG A 422 -28.42 9.46 35.55
N THR A 423 -29.27 8.56 35.06
CA THR A 423 -30.36 7.95 35.84
C THR A 423 -29.79 7.07 36.96
N ALA A 424 -28.81 6.21 36.64
CA ALA A 424 -28.15 5.38 37.64
C ALA A 424 -27.46 6.19 38.76
N ALA A 425 -26.87 7.35 38.42
CA ALA A 425 -26.24 8.25 39.39
C ALA A 425 -27.26 9.02 40.28
N ILE A 426 -28.50 9.16 39.84
CA ILE A 426 -29.59 9.76 40.62
C ILE A 426 -30.20 8.72 41.57
N GLU A 427 -30.32 7.45 41.16
CA GLU A 427 -30.84 6.37 42.00
C GLU A 427 -29.86 5.92 43.11
N THR A 428 -28.58 6.26 43.00
CA THR A 428 -27.54 5.97 44.01
C THR A 428 -27.25 7.13 44.97
N LYS A 429 -27.93 8.27 44.84
CA LYS A 429 -27.91 9.40 45.79
C LYS A 429 -29.22 9.49 46.54
#